data_AF-A0A519W534-F1
#
_entry.id   AF-A0A519W534-F1
#
_cell.length_a   1.000
_cell.length_b   1.000
_cell.length_c   1.000
_cell.angle_alpha   90.00
_cell.angle_beta   90.00
_cell.angle_gamma   90.00
#
_symmetry.space_group_name_H-M   'P 1'
#
loop_
_entity.id
_entity.type
_entity.pdbx_description
1 polymer ?
#
loop_
_entity_poly.entity_id
_entity_poly.type
_entity_poly.pdbx_seq_one_letter_code
_entity_poly.pdbx_strand_id
1 'polypeptide(L)' 'YEGLLTPFGFLRCHQSYLVNFKYVKKYYREGYLQMENKENILVSSRKKEEVLRYLENIA' A
#
# COMPACT_ATOMS: atom_id res chain seq x y z
N TYR A 1 -16.83 -1.62 -3.17
CA TYR A 1 -16.43 -2.24 -1.90
C TYR A 1 -15.19 -1.59 -1.29
N GLU A 2 -14.20 -1.16 -2.07
CA GLU A 2 -12.93 -0.61 -1.58
C GLU A 2 -13.04 0.63 -0.69
N GLY A 3 -13.98 1.54 -0.98
CA GLY A 3 -14.14 2.80 -0.23
C GLY A 3 -14.52 2.64 1.25
N LEU A 4 -15.06 1.49 1.65
CA LEU A 4 -15.42 1.22 3.05
C LEU A 4 -14.20 0.89 3.91
N LEU A 5 -13.13 0.36 3.30
CA LEU A 5 -11.92 -0.11 3.99
C LEU A 5 -10.79 0.94 3.94
N THR A 6 -10.89 1.93 3.06
CA THR A 6 -10.00 3.10 3.00
C THR A 6 -9.83 3.83 4.34
N PRO A 7 -10.89 4.14 5.12
CA PRO A 7 -10.71 4.78 6.43
C PRO A 7 -10.02 3.88 7.47
N PHE A 8 -10.01 2.56 7.27
CA PHE A 8 -9.32 1.62 8.16
C PHE A 8 -7.83 1.47 7.84
N GLY A 9 -7.32 2.19 6.83
CA GLY A 9 -5.93 2.13 6.39
C GLY A 9 -5.66 1.04 5.35
N PHE A 10 -6.70 0.46 4.75
CA PHE A 10 -6.52 -0.44 3.61
C PHE A 10 -6.47 0.34 2.31
N LEU A 11 -5.43 0.11 1.53
CA LEU A 11 -5.27 0.68 0.21
C LEU A 11 -4.90 -0.42 -0.77
N ARG A 12 -5.54 -0.38 -1.94
CA ARG A 12 -5.30 -1.34 -3.00
C ARG A 12 -4.04 -0.96 -3.74
N CYS A 13 -3.01 -1.78 -3.65
CA CYS A 13 -1.71 -1.54 -4.28
C CYS A 13 -1.55 -2.27 -5.62
N HIS A 14 -2.36 -3.32 -5.84
CA HIS A 14 -2.41 -4.08 -7.08
C HIS A 14 -3.87 -4.47 -7.38
N GLN A 15 -4.18 -4.84 -8.62
CA GLN A 15 -5.54 -5.31 -8.94
C GLN A 15 -5.94 -6.53 -8.08
N SER A 16 -5.00 -7.40 -7.71
CA SER A 16 -5.30 -8.59 -6.91
C SER A 16 -5.01 -8.43 -5.42
N TYR A 17 -4.40 -7.31 -4.99
CA TYR A 17 -3.89 -7.16 -3.62
C TYR A 17 -4.41 -5.89 -2.94
N LEU A 18 -5.03 -6.09 -1.79
CA LEU A 18 -5.40 -5.06 -0.82
C LEU A 18 -4.48 -5.19 0.39
N VAL A 19 -3.78 -4.12 0.75
CA VAL A 19 -2.77 -4.13 1.81
C VAL A 19 -3.14 -3.09 2.86
N ASN A 20 -2.86 -3.42 4.12
CA ASN A 20 -3.09 -2.53 5.24
C ASN A 20 -1.82 -1.74 5.55
N PHE A 21 -1.89 -0.42 5.40
CA PHE A 21 -0.78 0.50 5.57
C PHE A 21 -0.31 0.63 7.02
N LYS A 22 -1.15 0.26 8.00
CA LYS A 22 -0.74 0.19 9.41
C LYS A 22 0.37 -0.84 9.66
N TYR A 23 0.45 -1.87 8.81
CA TYR A 23 1.41 -2.98 8.94
C TYR A 23 2.47 -2.95 7.84
N VAL A 24 2.57 -1.84 7.10
CA VAL A 24 3.66 -1.63 6.13
C VAL A 24 4.86 -1.15 6.91
N LYS A 25 5.95 -1.92 6.81
CA LYS A 25 7.22 -1.59 7.43
C LYS A 25 7.97 -0.54 6.63
N LYS A 26 8.10 -0.77 5.33
CA LYS A 26 8.79 0.12 4.38
C LYS A 26 8.21 0.01 2.98
N TYR A 27 8.23 1.12 2.25
CA TYR A 27 8.01 1.16 0.82
C TYR A 27 9.34 1.27 0.08
N TYR A 28 9.56 0.39 -0.90
CA TYR A 28 10.74 0.44 -1.76
C TYR A 28 10.39 1.10 -3.09
N ARG A 29 11.25 2.04 -3.52
CA ARG A 29 11.09 2.78 -4.79
C ARG A 29 11.07 1.86 -6.02
N GLU A 30 11.65 0.67 -5.91
CA GLU A 30 11.54 -0.41 -6.91
C GLU A 30 10.09 -0.81 -7.19
N GLY A 31 9.16 -0.58 -6.26
CA GLY A 31 7.73 -0.79 -6.46
C GLY A 31 7.12 -1.90 -5.65
N TYR A 32 7.66 -2.19 -4.48
CA TYR A 32 7.09 -3.19 -3.59
C TYR A 32 7.01 -2.64 -2.16
N LEU A 33 6.00 -3.10 -1.44
CA LEU A 33 5.77 -2.83 -0.04
C LEU A 33 6.32 -4.01 0.76
N GLN A 34 7.15 -3.71 1.75
CA GLN A 34 7.57 -4.70 2.74
C GLN A 34 6.65 -4.59 3.94
N MET A 35 5.95 -5.67 4.21
CA MET A 35 5.05 -5.84 5.36
C MET A 35 5.85 -6.22 6.61
N GLU A 36 5.27 -6.02 7.79
CA GLU A 36 5.89 -6.41 9.06
C GLU A 36 6.19 -7.91 9.16
N ASN A 37 5.38 -8.74 8.49
CA ASN A 37 5.57 -10.20 8.40
C ASN A 37 6.70 -10.62 7.42
N LYS A 38 7.49 -9.67 6.90
CA LYS A 38 8.54 -9.85 5.87
C LYS A 38 8.04 -10.24 4.49
N GLU A 39 6.73 -10.24 4.25
CA GLU A 39 6.22 -10.41 2.88
C GLU A 39 6.41 -9.14 2.06
N ASN A 40 6.71 -9.34 0.78
CA ASN A 40 6.88 -8.25 -0.18
C ASN A 40 5.70 -8.27 -1.15
N ILE A 41 4.91 -7.20 -1.15
CA ILE A 41 3.75 -7.05 -2.03
C ILE A 41 4.12 -6.11 -3.17
N LEU A 42 3.99 -6.59 -4.41
CA LEU A 42 4.23 -5.79 -5.61
C LEU A 42 3.14 -4.74 -5.78
N VAL A 43 3.54 -3.51 -6.05
CA VAL A 43 2.67 -2.39 -6.34
C VAL A 43 2.65 -2.13 -7.84
N SER A 44 1.46 -2.09 -8.43
CA SER A 44 1.31 -1.73 -9.84
C SER A 44 1.86 -0.33 -10.10
N SER A 45 2.58 -0.12 -11.20
CA SER A 45 3.18 1.19 -11.54
C SER A 45 2.19 2.35 -11.52
N ARG A 46 0.94 2.13 -11.97
CA ARG A 46 -0.14 3.14 -11.94
C ARG A 46 -0.60 3.50 -10.52
N LYS A 47 -0.46 2.58 -9.57
CA LYS A 47 -0.86 2.74 -8.17
C LYS A 47 0.30 3.13 -7.26
N LYS A 48 1.56 3.06 -7.73
CA LYS A 48 2.73 3.53 -6.98
C LYS A 48 2.59 4.98 -6.54
N GLU A 49 2.16 5.87 -7.44
CA GLU A 49 1.95 7.29 -7.11
C GLU A 49 0.84 7.48 -6.07
N GLU A 50 -0.26 6.73 -6.18
CA GLU A 50 -1.37 6.78 -5.21
C GLU A 50 -0.91 6.31 -3.82
N VAL A 51 -0.15 5.21 -3.78
CA VAL A 51 0.46 4.64 -2.56
C VAL A 51 1.43 5.62 -1.90
N LEU A 52 2.31 6.25 -2.68
CA LEU A 52 3.25 7.26 -2.21
C LEU A 52 2.52 8.47 -1.63
N ARG A 53 1.54 9.01 -2.36
CA ARG A 53 0.71 10.12 -1.88
C ARG A 53 -0.05 9.78 -0.60
N TYR A 54 -0.53 8.55 -0.48
CA TYR A 54 -1.22 8.09 0.73
C TYR A 54 -0.28 8.01 1.94
N LEU A 55 0.95 7.52 1.73
CA LEU A 55 2.00 7.52 2.76
C LEU A 55 2.39 8.95 3.19
N GLU A 56 2.48 9.89 2.24
CA GLU A 56 2.79 11.30 2.55
C GLU A 56 1.66 12.00 3.30
N ASN A 57 0.39 11.67 3.03
CA ASN A 57 -0.75 12.28 3.71
C ASN A 57 -1.03 11.70 5.12
N ILE A 58 -0.42 10.58 5.48
CA ILE A 58 -0.54 9.96 6.81
C ILE A 58 0.54 10.49 7.78
N ALA A 59 1.55 11.22 7.27
CA ALA A 59 2.62 11.83 8.06
C ALA A 59 2.18 13.11 8.79
#